data_AF-A0A538SYS4-F1
#
_entry.id   AF-A0A538SYS4-F1
#
_cell.length_a   1.000
_cell.length_b   1.000
_cell.length_c   1.000
_cell.angle_alpha   90.00
_cell.angle_beta   90.00
_cell.angle_gamma   90.00
#
_symmetry.space_group_name_H-M   'P 1'
#
loop_
_entity.id
_entity.type
_entity.pdbx_description
1 polymer ?
#
loop_
_entity_poly.entity_id
_entity_poly.type
_entity_poly.pdbx_seq_one_letter_code
_entity_poly.pdbx_strand_id
1 'polypeptide(L)'
;MPKARRKRMTYTEGQRRTILLAAQKDGLTAIQVQKRFGVKPITYYSWRKKRGVAARRGRRGLAMAASGGLGIQLRSAVQSRIRQVLPEIVKSEVGNYMTSLFGGRGGRRRRRSLI
;
A
#
# COMPACT_ATOMS: atom_id res chain seq x y z
N MET A 1 -50.53 -24.26 8.38
CA MET A 1 -50.57 -23.60 7.06
C MET A 1 -49.18 -23.57 6.43
N PRO A 2 -48.94 -24.21 5.27
CA PRO A 2 -47.66 -24.15 4.58
C PRO A 2 -47.41 -22.75 4.02
N LYS A 3 -46.27 -22.15 4.38
CA LYS A 3 -45.89 -20.78 3.97
C LYS A 3 -45.55 -20.76 2.47
N ALA A 4 -46.16 -19.86 1.71
CA ALA A 4 -45.91 -19.74 0.27
C ALA A 4 -44.42 -19.51 -0.03
N ARG A 5 -43.85 -20.32 -0.94
CA ARG A 5 -42.43 -20.23 -1.32
C ARG A 5 -42.21 -19.00 -2.20
N ARG A 6 -41.26 -18.14 -1.82
CA ARG A 6 -40.88 -16.96 -2.61
C ARG A 6 -40.27 -17.40 -3.95
N LYS A 7 -40.66 -16.72 -5.05
CA LYS A 7 -40.03 -16.91 -6.37
C LYS A 7 -38.52 -16.65 -6.26
N ARG A 8 -37.72 -17.60 -6.73
CA ARG A 8 -36.25 -17.47 -6.75
C ARG A 8 -35.87 -16.62 -7.95
N MET A 9 -35.17 -15.51 -7.72
CA MET A 9 -34.57 -14.76 -8.82
C MET A 9 -33.29 -15.46 -9.27
N THR A 10 -33.21 -15.75 -10.56
CA THR A 10 -32.04 -16.34 -11.19
C THR A 10 -31.31 -15.24 -11.95
N TYR A 11 -30.11 -14.90 -11.48
CA TYR A 11 -29.22 -14.00 -12.21
C TYR A 11 -28.48 -14.79 -13.28
N THR A 12 -28.46 -14.31 -14.51
CA THR A 12 -27.66 -14.91 -15.58
C THR A 12 -26.17 -14.73 -15.31
N GLU A 13 -25.32 -15.53 -15.94
CA GLU A 13 -23.88 -15.40 -15.73
C GLU A 13 -23.36 -14.02 -16.17
N GLY A 14 -23.83 -13.51 -17.32
CA GLY A 14 -23.51 -12.17 -17.80
C GLY A 14 -23.84 -11.07 -16.79
N GLN A 15 -25.04 -11.08 -16.22
CA GLN A 15 -25.45 -10.13 -15.18
C GLN A 15 -24.55 -10.19 -13.94
N ARG A 16 -24.21 -11.40 -13.48
CA ARG A 16 -23.29 -11.57 -12.34
C ARG A 16 -21.92 -10.97 -12.64
N ARG A 17 -21.40 -11.19 -13.85
CA ARG A 17 -20.10 -10.67 -14.27
C ARG A 17 -20.10 -9.15 -14.28
N THR A 18 -21.12 -8.51 -14.85
CA THR A 18 -21.25 -7.04 -14.90
C THR A 18 -21.30 -6.42 -13.51
N ILE A 19 -22.12 -6.98 -12.60
CA ILE A 19 -22.27 -6.45 -11.24
C ILE A 19 -20.96 -6.59 -10.45
N LEU A 20 -20.25 -7.71 -10.60
CA LEU A 20 -18.96 -7.91 -9.92
C LEU A 20 -17.86 -6.99 -10.47
N LEU A 21 -17.83 -6.75 -11.79
CA LEU A 21 -16.88 -5.82 -12.40
C LEU A 21 -17.14 -4.38 -11.95
N ALA A 22 -18.41 -3.95 -11.96
CA ALA A 22 -18.79 -2.63 -11.46
C ALA A 22 -18.43 -2.47 -9.97
N ALA A 23 -18.72 -3.48 -9.14
CA ALA A 23 -18.36 -3.46 -7.73
C ALA A 23 -16.84 -3.40 -7.49
N GLN A 24 -16.04 -4.06 -8.33
CA GLN A 24 -14.58 -4.03 -8.23
C GLN A 24 -14.01 -2.68 -8.68
N LYS A 25 -14.52 -2.11 -9.77
CA LYS A 25 -14.09 -0.82 -10.31
C LYS A 25 -14.36 0.32 -9.33
N ASP A 26 -15.57 0.35 -8.76
CA ASP A 26 -16.03 1.42 -7.89
C ASP A 26 -15.72 1.17 -6.40
N GLY A 27 -15.06 0.05 -6.07
CA GLY A 27 -14.75 -0.31 -4.68
C GLY A 27 -16.00 -0.55 -3.80
N LEU A 28 -17.11 -1.00 -4.37
CA LEU A 28 -18.39 -1.10 -3.67
C LEU A 28 -18.41 -2.22 -2.63
N THR A 29 -18.92 -1.89 -1.45
CA THR A 29 -19.26 -2.85 -0.40
C THR A 29 -20.54 -3.64 -0.74
N ALA A 30 -20.75 -4.78 -0.08
CA ALA A 30 -21.93 -5.61 -0.31
C ALA A 30 -23.26 -4.86 -0.06
N ILE A 31 -23.27 -3.94 0.90
CA ILE A 31 -24.44 -3.09 1.21
C ILE A 31 -24.70 -2.10 0.07
N GLN A 32 -23.65 -1.51 -0.48
CA GLN A 32 -23.77 -0.60 -1.63
C GLN A 32 -24.20 -1.35 -2.90
N VAL A 33 -23.69 -2.57 -3.11
CA VAL A 33 -24.13 -3.44 -4.20
C VAL A 33 -25.62 -3.80 -4.05
N GLN A 34 -26.09 -4.04 -2.83
CA GLN A 34 -27.52 -4.24 -2.57
C GLN A 34 -28.33 -2.99 -2.92
N LYS A 35 -27.89 -1.81 -2.48
CA LYS A 35 -28.59 -0.54 -2.77
C LYS A 35 -28.63 -0.22 -4.27
N ARG A 36 -27.54 -0.47 -5.00
CA ARG A 36 -27.42 -0.15 -6.43
C ARG A 36 -28.03 -1.19 -7.37
N PHE A 37 -27.84 -2.47 -7.08
CA PHE A 37 -28.19 -3.58 -7.99
C PHE A 37 -29.28 -4.50 -7.45
N GLY A 38 -29.81 -4.24 -6.25
CA GLY A 38 -30.84 -5.08 -5.62
C GLY A 38 -30.36 -6.48 -5.22
N VAL A 39 -29.05 -6.75 -5.32
CA VAL A 39 -28.49 -8.07 -5.02
C VAL A 39 -28.32 -8.21 -3.51
N LYS A 40 -28.87 -9.27 -2.93
CA LYS A 40 -28.69 -9.56 -1.51
C LYS A 40 -27.20 -9.73 -1.17
N PRO A 41 -26.70 -9.21 -0.04
CA PRO A 41 -25.30 -9.32 0.34
C PRO A 41 -24.79 -10.76 0.32
N ILE A 42 -25.57 -11.72 0.83
CA ILE A 42 -25.20 -13.14 0.83
C ILE A 42 -24.99 -13.70 -0.59
N THR A 43 -25.81 -13.27 -1.54
CA THR A 43 -25.70 -13.65 -2.95
C THR A 43 -24.43 -13.07 -3.56
N TYR A 44 -24.14 -11.79 -3.30
CA TYR A 44 -22.92 -11.14 -3.73
C TYR A 44 -21.67 -11.83 -3.16
N TYR A 45 -21.64 -12.13 -1.86
CA TYR A 45 -20.54 -12.87 -1.24
C TYR A 45 -20.36 -14.26 -1.87
N SER A 46 -21.45 -14.96 -2.18
CA SER A 46 -21.37 -16.28 -2.85
C SER A 46 -20.72 -16.19 -4.24
N TRP A 47 -21.04 -15.15 -5.01
CA TRP A 47 -20.47 -14.94 -6.34
C TRP A 47 -19.01 -14.51 -6.28
N ARG A 48 -18.69 -13.62 -5.35
CA ARG A 48 -17.32 -13.16 -5.07
C ARG A 48 -16.43 -14.32 -4.60
N LYS A 49 -16.96 -15.24 -3.78
CA LYS A 49 -16.28 -16.48 -3.37
C LYS A 49 -16.00 -17.38 -4.58
N LYS A 50 -17.00 -17.61 -5.45
CA LYS A 50 -16.88 -18.45 -6.66
C LYS A 50 -15.90 -17.89 -7.69
N ARG A 51 -15.75 -16.57 -7.81
CA ARG A 51 -14.73 -15.91 -8.66
C ARG A 51 -13.31 -15.98 -8.10
N GLY A 52 -13.07 -16.63 -6.96
CA GLY A 52 -11.73 -16.77 -6.38
C GLY A 52 -11.24 -15.52 -5.64
N VAL A 53 -12.09 -14.52 -5.38
CA VAL A 53 -11.74 -13.35 -4.55
C VAL A 53 -11.74 -13.70 -3.05
N ALA A 54 -12.31 -14.85 -2.69
CA ALA A 54 -11.79 -15.63 -1.56
C ALA A 54 -10.49 -16.30 -2.00
N ALA A 55 -9.49 -15.47 -2.34
CA ALA A 55 -8.13 -15.96 -2.45
C ALA A 55 -7.85 -16.65 -1.12
N ARG A 56 -7.49 -17.93 -1.19
CA ARG A 56 -6.79 -18.62 -0.11
C ARG A 56 -5.87 -17.58 0.52
N ARG A 57 -5.94 -17.43 1.84
CA ARG A 57 -5.23 -16.42 2.63
C ARG A 57 -3.68 -16.47 2.48
N GLY A 58 -3.14 -17.19 1.49
CA GLY A 58 -1.75 -17.22 1.05
C GLY A 58 -1.51 -16.96 -0.46
N ARG A 59 -2.52 -16.68 -1.30
CA ARG A 59 -2.32 -16.35 -2.75
C ARG A 59 -2.34 -14.85 -3.07
N ARG A 60 -2.47 -13.99 -2.07
CA ARG A 60 -2.22 -12.55 -2.23
C ARG A 60 -0.73 -12.25 -2.51
N GLY A 61 0.15 -13.24 -2.29
CA GLY A 61 1.57 -13.18 -2.70
C GLY A 61 1.82 -13.33 -4.20
N LEU A 62 0.93 -13.97 -4.96
CA LEU A 62 1.18 -14.22 -6.40
C LEU A 62 0.71 -13.07 -7.31
N ALA A 63 -0.34 -12.35 -6.94
CA ALA A 63 -0.74 -11.13 -7.67
C ALA A 63 0.24 -9.96 -7.42
N MET A 64 0.97 -9.98 -6.29
CA MET A 64 2.12 -9.09 -6.06
C MET A 64 3.38 -9.52 -6.83
N ALA A 65 3.48 -10.77 -7.31
CA ALA A 65 4.61 -11.18 -8.15
C ALA A 65 4.57 -10.52 -9.54
N ALA A 66 3.38 -10.18 -10.05
CA ALA A 66 3.23 -9.33 -11.24
C ALA A 66 3.60 -7.85 -10.97
N SER A 67 3.62 -7.41 -9.70
CA SER A 67 4.23 -6.13 -9.29
C SER A 67 5.75 -6.22 -9.06
N GLY A 68 6.35 -7.40 -9.26
CA GLY A 68 7.79 -7.62 -9.14
C GLY A 68 8.60 -6.66 -10.02
N GLY A 69 8.11 -6.35 -11.23
CA GLY A 69 8.73 -5.34 -12.09
C GLY A 69 8.76 -3.94 -11.49
N LEU A 70 7.63 -3.48 -10.91
CA LEU A 70 7.55 -2.17 -10.26
C LEU A 70 8.39 -2.11 -8.97
N GLY A 71 8.40 -3.20 -8.19
CA GLY A 71 9.22 -3.30 -6.99
C GLY A 71 10.73 -3.30 -7.29
N ILE A 72 11.15 -3.95 -8.38
CA ILE A 72 12.54 -3.93 -8.86
C ILE A 72 12.92 -2.53 -9.33
N GLN A 73 12.05 -1.85 -10.09
CA GLN A 73 12.28 -0.48 -10.57
C GLN A 73 12.31 0.55 -9.43
N LEU A 74 11.42 0.42 -8.43
CA LEU A 74 11.42 1.30 -7.27
C LEU A 74 12.68 1.09 -6.42
N ARG A 75 13.09 -0.18 -6.23
CA ARG A 75 14.32 -0.50 -5.49
C ARG A 75 15.56 0.05 -6.19
N SER A 76 15.67 -0.05 -7.52
CA SER A 76 16.81 0.50 -8.27
C SER A 76 16.84 2.03 -8.23
N ALA A 77 15.68 2.69 -8.33
CA ALA A 77 15.56 4.14 -8.21
C ALA A 77 15.98 4.62 -6.81
N VAL A 78 15.50 3.95 -5.75
CA VAL A 78 15.87 4.26 -4.36
C VAL A 78 17.36 4.04 -4.13
N GLN A 79 17.95 2.94 -4.62
CA GLN A 79 19.39 2.68 -4.50
C GLN A 79 20.24 3.73 -5.21
N SER A 80 19.83 4.18 -6.40
CA SER A 80 20.52 5.24 -7.13
C SER A 80 20.53 6.55 -6.33
N ARG A 81 19.38 6.92 -5.76
CA ARG A 81 19.29 8.12 -4.91
C ARG A 81 20.14 8.00 -3.65
N ILE A 82 20.14 6.84 -3.00
CA ILE A 82 20.99 6.58 -1.83
C ILE A 82 22.47 6.76 -2.19
N ARG A 83 22.94 6.21 -3.32
CA ARG A 83 24.33 6.36 -3.77
C ARG A 83 24.73 7.82 -4.02
N GLN A 84 23.80 8.66 -4.48
CA GLN A 84 24.06 10.09 -4.69
C GLN A 84 24.12 10.87 -3.38
N VAL A 85 23.26 10.54 -2.42
CA VAL A 85 23.09 11.34 -1.19
C VAL A 85 24.06 10.92 -0.08
N LEU A 86 24.39 9.62 0.02
CA LEU A 86 25.25 9.09 1.09
C LEU A 86 26.63 9.77 1.21
N PRO A 87 27.38 10.07 0.12
CA PRO A 87 28.71 10.66 0.25
C PRO A 87 28.70 12.02 0.96
N GLU A 88 27.70 12.86 0.67
CA GLU A 88 27.59 14.19 1.29
C GLU A 88 27.17 14.11 2.76
N ILE A 89 26.24 13.20 3.08
CA ILE A 89 25.85 12.96 4.48
C ILE A 89 27.06 12.46 5.28
N VAL A 90 27.79 11.46 4.78
CA VAL A 90 28.96 10.90 5.48
C VAL A 90 30.04 11.97 5.68
N LYS A 91 30.33 12.80 4.66
CA LYS A 91 31.26 13.93 4.80
C LYS A 91 30.83 14.93 5.87
N SER A 92 29.53 15.25 5.94
CA SER A 92 29.00 16.18 6.95
C SER A 92 29.09 15.61 8.37
N GLU A 93 28.72 14.34 8.58
CA GLU A 93 28.77 13.68 9.88
C GLU A 93 30.22 13.51 10.36
N VAL A 94 31.12 13.09 9.46
CA VAL A 94 32.55 12.99 9.76
C VAL A 94 33.14 14.37 10.03
N GLY A 95 32.76 15.40 9.27
CA GLY A 95 33.18 16.78 9.51
C GLY A 95 32.75 17.28 10.89
N ASN A 96 31.49 17.09 11.26
CA ASN A 96 30.97 17.45 12.58
C ASN A 96 31.67 16.67 13.70
N TYR A 97 31.92 15.38 13.50
CA TYR A 97 32.66 14.55 14.46
C TYR A 97 34.11 15.00 14.61
N MET A 98 34.80 15.32 13.50
CA MET A 98 36.16 15.87 13.50
C MET A 98 36.21 17.25 14.18
N THR A 99 35.25 18.13 13.92
CA THR A 99 35.16 19.44 14.58
C THR A 99 34.81 19.30 16.07
N SER A 100 34.01 18.31 16.46
CA SER A 100 33.74 18.02 17.88
C SER A 100 34.97 17.45 18.60
N LEU A 101 35.71 16.56 17.95
CA LEU A 101 36.92 15.93 18.53
C LEU A 101 38.10 16.90 18.59
N PHE A 102 38.27 17.73 17.55
CA PHE A 102 39.48 18.54 17.37
C PHE A 102 39.25 20.06 17.48
N GLY A 103 38.00 20.55 17.40
CA GLY A 103 37.65 21.97 17.54
C GLY A 103 37.64 22.48 18.99
N GLY A 104 37.86 21.60 19.97
CA GLY A 104 37.85 21.91 21.40
C GLY A 104 39.16 22.41 22.01
N ARG A 105 40.19 22.76 21.22
CA ARG A 105 41.47 23.27 21.77
C ARG A 105 42.05 24.39 20.91
N GLY A 106 41.49 25.58 21.00
CA GLY A 106 42.14 26.76 20.46
C GLY A 106 41.36 28.03 20.72
N GLY A 107 41.68 28.74 21.81
CA GLY A 107 41.38 30.17 21.86
C GLY A 107 40.62 30.71 23.06
N ARG A 108 40.71 30.12 24.26
CA ARG A 108 40.43 30.89 25.50
C ARG A 108 41.69 31.64 25.95
N ARG A 109 42.22 32.51 25.08
CA ARG A 109 43.15 33.58 25.47
C ARG A 109 42.33 34.84 25.74
N ARG A 110 41.73 34.90 26.93
CA ARG A 110 41.42 36.20 27.55
C ARG A 110 42.75 36.84 27.92
N ARG A 111 43.29 37.67 27.03
CA ARG A 111 44.35 38.62 27.35
C ARG A 111 44.15 39.89 26.54
N ARG A 112 43.70 40.93 27.23
CA ARG A 112 43.97 42.37 26.99
C ARG A 112 43.07 43.14 27.96
N SER A 113 43.49 44.17 28.69
CA SER A 113 44.81 44.78 28.95
C SER A 113 44.57 45.91 29.97
N LEU A 114 45.59 46.24 30.74
CA LEU A 114 45.74 47.43 31.60
C LEU A 114 45.18 48.72 30.98
N ILE A 115 44.43 49.49 31.78
CA ILE A 115 44.77 50.87 32.21
C ILE A 115 44.42 50.96 33.70
#